data_AF-A0A8S2S774-F1
#
_entry.id   AF-A0A8S2S774-F1
#
_cell.length_a   1.000
_cell.length_b   1.000
_cell.length_c   1.000
_cell.angle_alpha   90.00
_cell.angle_beta   90.00
_cell.angle_gamma   90.00
#
_symmetry.space_group_name_H-M   'P 1'
#
loop_
_entity.id
_entity.type
_entity.pdbx_description
1 polymer ?
#
loop_
_entity_poly.entity_id
_entity_poly.type
_entity_poly.pdbx_seq_one_letter_code
_entity_poly.pdbx_strand_id
1 'polypeptide(L)' 'RHFIDYDGPDNGRFSFNAIISDADLRTTYLPVWKKLIDEKAIVGIMSGISAVNGIPSAANKYLLNDVLRNEWNFTGYVI' A
#
# COMPACT_ATOMS: atom_id res chain seq x y z
N ARG A 1 -1.49 7.50 -7.52
CA ARG A 1 -2.41 7.30 -6.38
C ARG A 1 -1.66 6.51 -5.33
N HIS A 2 -1.83 6.82 -4.04
CA HIS A 2 -1.06 6.23 -2.95
C HIS A 2 -1.51 4.80 -2.63
N PHE A 3 -0.54 3.90 -2.53
CA PHE A 3 -0.72 2.51 -2.13
C PHE A 3 -1.05 2.47 -0.66
N ILE A 4 -2.34 2.27 -0.40
CA ILE A 4 -2.97 2.33 0.93
C ILE A 4 -3.00 3.78 1.45
N ASP A 5 -4.15 4.14 2.02
CA ASP A 5 -4.36 5.36 2.81
C ASP A 5 -4.54 6.71 2.07
N TYR A 6 -5.63 6.82 1.30
CA TYR A 6 -6.08 8.10 0.72
C TYR A 6 -7.14 8.83 1.59
N ASP A 7 -7.68 8.21 2.64
CA ASP A 7 -8.83 8.76 3.40
C ASP A 7 -8.47 9.35 4.79
N GLY A 8 -7.18 9.53 5.10
CA GLY A 8 -6.76 10.29 6.29
C GLY A 8 -7.10 11.79 6.15
N PRO A 9 -7.58 12.46 7.23
CA PRO A 9 -8.00 13.87 7.18
C PRO A 9 -6.87 14.78 6.67
N ASP A 10 -7.20 15.73 5.79
CA ASP A 10 -6.25 16.64 5.12
C ASP A 10 -5.28 17.34 6.10
N ASN A 11 -5.69 17.56 7.36
CA ASN A 11 -4.90 18.21 8.40
C ASN A 11 -3.88 17.30 9.14
N GLY A 12 -3.71 16.03 8.75
CA GLY A 12 -2.85 15.08 9.48
C GLY A 12 -2.00 14.14 8.64
N ARG A 13 -1.97 14.30 7.31
CA ARG A 13 -1.38 13.32 6.37
C ARG A 13 0.08 12.94 6.63
N PHE A 14 0.87 13.82 7.23
CA PHE A 14 2.29 13.55 7.58
C PHE A 14 2.47 12.78 8.89
N SER A 15 1.47 12.80 9.77
CA SER A 15 1.51 12.16 11.09
C SER A 15 0.46 11.06 11.23
N PHE A 16 -0.29 10.78 10.16
CA PHE A 16 -1.37 9.82 10.18
C PHE A 16 -0.79 8.40 10.18
N ASN A 17 -1.30 7.59 11.10
CA ASN A 17 -0.96 6.19 11.23
C ASN A 17 -2.24 5.36 11.15
N ALA A 18 -2.42 4.65 10.05
CA ALA A 18 -3.52 3.73 9.87
C ALA A 18 -3.26 2.46 10.70
N ILE A 19 -4.03 2.27 11.77
CA ILE A 19 -4.01 1.02 12.54
C ILE A 19 -5.06 0.10 11.94
N ILE A 20 -4.62 -0.90 11.18
CA ILE A 20 -5.47 -1.79 10.40
C ILE A 20 -5.04 -3.24 10.66
N SER A 21 -6.02 -4.14 10.85
CA SER A 21 -5.71 -5.57 10.96
C SER A 21 -5.22 -6.12 9.62
N ASP A 22 -4.40 -7.19 9.62
CA ASP A 22 -3.96 -7.83 8.36
C ASP A 22 -5.16 -8.38 7.56
N ALA A 23 -6.21 -8.82 8.26
CA ALA A 23 -7.45 -9.26 7.64
C ALA A 23 -8.11 -8.11 6.86
N ASP A 24 -8.31 -6.95 7.49
CA ASP A 24 -8.92 -5.79 6.83
C ASP A 24 -8.04 -5.23 5.71
N LEU A 25 -6.72 -5.24 5.91
CA LEU A 25 -5.74 -4.87 4.89
C LEU A 25 -5.92 -5.73 3.64
N ARG A 26 -6.02 -7.06 3.80
CA ARG A 26 -6.17 -8.03 2.70
C ARG A 26 -7.55 -8.05 2.07
N THR A 27 -8.61 -7.73 2.80
CA THR A 27 -9.99 -7.76 2.28
C THR A 27 -10.48 -6.43 1.73
N THR A 28 -9.98 -5.31 2.24
CA THR A 28 -10.51 -3.98 1.90
C THR A 28 -9.54 -3.19 1.03
N TYR A 29 -8.26 -3.09 1.41
CA TYR A 29 -7.32 -2.17 0.78
C TYR A 29 -6.54 -2.80 -0.37
N LEU A 30 -6.03 -4.01 -0.16
CA LEU A 30 -5.18 -4.72 -1.12
C LEU A 30 -5.89 -5.24 -2.39
N PRO A 31 -7.18 -5.67 -2.39
CA PRO A 31 -7.78 -6.28 -3.57
C PRO A 31 -7.84 -5.38 -4.80
N VAL A 32 -8.04 -4.07 -4.61
CA VAL A 32 -8.07 -3.10 -5.72
C VAL A 32 -6.71 -3.04 -6.42
N TRP A 33 -5.62 -2.99 -5.64
CA TRP A 33 -4.26 -2.98 -6.19
C TRP A 33 -3.90 -4.30 -6.83
N LYS A 34 -4.26 -5.42 -6.19
CA LYS A 34 -4.02 -6.75 -6.75
C LYS A 34 -4.67 -6.89 -8.13
N LYS A 35 -5.93 -6.47 -8.27
CA LYS A 35 -6.63 -6.51 -9.56
C LYS A 35 -5.92 -5.68 -10.63
N LEU A 36 -5.47 -4.46 -10.29
CA LEU A 36 -4.73 -3.60 -11.22
C LEU A 36 -3.38 -4.20 -11.65
N ILE A 37 -2.70 -4.90 -10.75
CA ILE A 37 -1.42 -5.59 -11.02
C ILE A 37 -1.67 -6.81 -11.92
N ASP A 38 -2.67 -7.64 -11.58
CA ASP A 38 -3.02 -8.84 -12.33
C ASP A 38 -3.47 -8.49 -13.76
N GLU A 39 -4.22 -7.40 -13.93
CA GLU A 39 -4.62 -6.86 -15.23
C GLU A 39 -3.47 -6.17 -15.99
N LYS A 40 -2.28 -6.06 -15.38
CA LYS A 40 -1.12 -5.29 -15.88
C LYS A 40 -1.48 -3.85 -16.26
N ALA A 41 -2.49 -3.29 -15.59
CA ALA A 41 -3.02 -1.96 -15.85
C ALA A 41 -2.16 -0.85 -15.22
N ILE A 42 -1.20 -1.22 -14.36
CA ILE A 42 -0.28 -0.28 -13.71
C ILE A 42 1.18 -0.69 -13.88
N VAL A 43 2.01 0.29 -14.21
CA VAL A 43 3.47 0.14 -14.36
C VAL A 43 4.25 0.55 -13.11
N GLY A 44 3.59 1.27 -12.20
CA GLY A 44 4.21 1.69 -10.94
C GLY A 44 3.21 2.02 -9.85
N ILE A 45 3.68 1.88 -8.61
CA ILE A 45 2.91 2.06 -7.39
C ILE A 45 3.59 3.15 -6.57
N MET A 46 2.83 4.14 -6.11
CA MET A 46 3.37 5.21 -5.26
C MET A 46 3.10 4.87 -3.81
N SER A 47 4.13 4.77 -2.99
CA SER A 47 4.02 4.52 -1.55
C SER A 47 3.29 5.67 -0.86
N GLY A 48 2.46 5.36 0.13
CA GLY A 48 1.79 6.38 0.95
C GLY A 48 2.78 7.20 1.78
N ILE A 49 2.42 8.46 2.04
CA ILE A 49 3.19 9.36 2.93
C ILE A 49 2.94 9.02 4.41
N SER A 50 1.85 8.30 4.69
CA SER A 50 1.44 7.89 6.04
C SER A 50 2.07 6.57 6.50
N ALA A 51 1.94 6.30 7.80
CA ALA A 51 2.32 5.03 8.40
C ALA A 51 1.14 4.04 8.41
N VAL A 52 1.44 2.76 8.24
CA VAL A 52 0.51 1.66 8.46
C VAL A 52 1.05 0.81 9.60
N ASN A 53 0.24 0.62 10.65
CA ASN A 53 0.62 -0.11 11.86
C ASN A 53 1.94 0.38 12.49
N GLY A 54 2.16 1.70 12.47
CA GLY A 54 3.35 2.34 13.02
C GLY A 54 4.58 2.31 12.11
N ILE A 55 4.48 1.68 10.93
CA ILE A 55 5.57 1.58 9.96
C ILE A 55 5.27 2.50 8.77
N PRO A 56 6.17 3.45 8.42
CA PRO A 56 6.00 4.28 7.23
C PRO A 56 5.76 3.43 5.99
N SER A 57 4.75 3.74 5.19
CA SER A 57 4.38 2.92 4.02
C SER A 57 5.52 2.79 3.01
N ALA A 58 6.33 3.84 2.84
CA ALA A 58 7.54 3.85 2.02
C ALA A 58 8.65 2.90 2.51
N ALA A 59 8.66 2.58 3.81
CA ALA A 59 9.63 1.68 4.44
C ALA A 59 9.02 0.35 4.90
N ASN A 60 7.75 0.09 4.55
CA ASN A 60 7.05 -1.10 5.01
C ASN A 60 7.46 -2.32 4.18
N LYS A 61 8.47 -3.05 4.69
CA LYS A 61 9.02 -4.24 4.03
C LYS A 61 7.98 -5.32 3.75
N TYR A 62 7.03 -5.51 4.66
CA TYR A 62 5.95 -6.49 4.49
C TYR A 62 5.09 -6.14 3.27
N LEU A 63 4.64 -4.89 3.17
CA LEU A 63 3.83 -4.45 2.03
C LEU A 63 4.64 -4.45 0.72
N LEU A 64 5.84 -3.90 0.73
CA LEU A 64 6.61 -3.62 -0.49
C LEU A 64 7.36 -4.84 -1.03
N ASN A 65 7.86 -5.73 -0.18
CA ASN A 65 8.59 -6.93 -0.61
C ASN A 65 7.74 -8.17 -0.46
N ASP A 66 7.21 -8.46 0.74
CA ASP A 66 6.54 -9.74 0.97
C ASP A 66 5.25 -9.84 0.15
N VAL A 67 4.38 -8.83 0.22
CA VAL A 67 3.14 -8.83 -0.57
C VAL A 67 3.41 -8.47 -2.04
N LEU A 68 3.99 -7.30 -2.31
CA LEU A 68 4.09 -6.79 -3.68
C LEU A 68 5.02 -7.65 -4.56
N ARG A 69 6.21 -8.00 -4.08
CA ARG A 69 7.24 -8.70 -4.88
C ARG A 69 7.09 -10.22 -4.76
N ASN A 70 6.99 -10.75 -3.55
CA ASN A 70 7.00 -12.20 -3.34
C ASN A 70 5.64 -12.84 -3.60
N GLU A 71 4.55 -12.28 -3.08
CA GLU A 71 3.20 -12.84 -3.30
C GLU A 71 2.65 -12.49 -4.69
N TRP A 72 2.76 -11.23 -5.11
CA TRP A 72 2.09 -10.74 -6.33
C TRP A 72 3.01 -10.64 -7.55
N ASN A 73 4.30 -10.93 -7.40
CA ASN A 73 5.30 -10.88 -8.48
C ASN A 73 5.27 -9.54 -9.25
N PHE A 74 4.99 -8.43 -8.57
CA PHE A 74 4.97 -7.12 -9.20
C PHE A 74 6.39 -6.72 -9.62
N THR A 75 6.58 -6.49 -10.92
CA THR A 75 7.89 -6.13 -11.51
C THR A 75 8.02 -4.64 -11.81
N GLY A 76 6.97 -3.85 -11.57
CA GLY A 76 6.99 -2.41 -11.79
C GLY A 76 7.84 -1.64 -10.78
N TYR A 77 7.82 -0.32 -10.93
CA TYR A 77 8.55 0.60 -10.06
C TYR A 77 7.69 1.03 -8.85
N VAL A 78 8.34 1.23 -7.70
CA VAL A 78 7.71 1.82 -6.51
C VAL A 78 8.35 3.19 -6.29
N ILE A 79 7.53 4.24 -6.14
CA ILE A 79 7.96 5.64 -5.94
C ILE A 79 7.50 6.15 -4.58
#